data_AF-A0A7C9EGW8-F1
#
_entry.id   AF-A0A7C9EGW8-F1
#
_cell.length_a   1.000
_cell.length_b   1.000
_cell.length_c   1.000
_cell.angle_alpha   90.00
_cell.angle_beta   90.00
_cell.angle_gamma   90.00
#
_symmetry.space_group_name_H-M   'P 1'
#
loop_
_entity.id
_entity.type
_entity.pdbx_description
1 polymer ?
#
loop_
_entity_poly.entity_id
_entity_poly.type
_entity_poly.pdbx_seq_one_letter_code
_entity_poly.pdbx_strand_id
1 'polypeptide(L)'
;KSEYNLVSLQNTNFPFGDYAGLVNFTEEECRNSCLNDCFCAAVIFDSGVQKCWKKKPPLCYGVQNITMFPTSTAWLKVGESSTTPKQKPKQHTVLSVLLGTSAFANFFLISAIGFGVILIYRKKGFKRLDGGKNGTLREYSNVTCFSYQELKEATNEFKEEVGRGAFGVVYKGVIGTGQPRIFVAVKKLDRISNSADKEFKTEVNVIGQTHHKNLVRLIG
;
A
#
# COMPACT_ATOMS: atom_id res chain seq x y z
N LYS A 1 7.04 -24.87 -11.81
CA LYS A 1 7.96 -24.74 -12.97
C LYS A 1 7.17 -25.19 -14.18
N SER A 2 6.80 -24.29 -15.10
CA SER A 2 6.07 -24.68 -16.32
C SER A 2 7.02 -25.50 -17.19
N GLU A 3 6.72 -26.79 -17.34
CA GLU A 3 7.51 -27.72 -18.15
C GLU A 3 7.13 -27.48 -19.63
N TYR A 4 8.13 -27.13 -20.44
CA TYR A 4 7.97 -26.87 -21.87
C TYR A 4 8.59 -28.01 -22.64
N ASN A 5 7.88 -28.50 -23.66
CA ASN A 5 8.37 -29.51 -24.59
C ASN A 5 8.48 -28.94 -26.00
N LEU A 6 9.32 -29.56 -26.83
CA LEU A 6 9.47 -29.20 -28.24
C LEU A 6 8.80 -30.25 -29.13
N VAL A 7 7.93 -29.80 -30.03
CA VAL A 7 7.29 -30.64 -31.06
C VAL A 7 7.94 -30.37 -32.40
N SER A 8 8.35 -31.41 -33.13
CA SER A 8 8.99 -31.26 -34.43
C SER A 8 7.98 -31.25 -35.58
N LEU A 9 8.28 -30.44 -36.60
CA LEU A 9 7.64 -30.45 -37.92
C LEU A 9 8.74 -30.49 -38.98
N GLN A 10 8.76 -31.58 -39.75
CA GLN A 10 9.72 -31.78 -40.83
C GLN A 10 9.41 -30.86 -42.01
N ASN A 11 10.46 -30.45 -42.73
CA ASN A 11 10.39 -29.64 -43.96
C ASN A 11 9.58 -28.35 -43.81
N THR A 12 9.63 -27.75 -42.62
CA THR A 12 8.77 -26.63 -42.24
C THR A 12 9.60 -25.41 -41.87
N ASN A 13 9.15 -24.23 -42.29
CA ASN A 13 9.70 -22.95 -41.89
C ASN A 13 8.58 -21.93 -41.64
N PHE A 14 8.89 -20.90 -40.84
CA PHE A 14 8.03 -19.74 -40.57
C PHE A 14 8.77 -18.48 -41.03
N PRO A 15 8.71 -18.12 -42.32
CA PRO A 15 9.45 -16.98 -42.88
C PRO A 15 9.14 -15.66 -42.17
N PHE A 16 10.08 -14.71 -42.24
CA PHE A 16 9.95 -13.35 -41.68
C PHE A 16 9.84 -13.25 -40.14
N GLY A 17 9.85 -14.38 -39.42
CA GLY A 17 9.81 -14.44 -37.96
C GLY A 17 11.18 -14.54 -37.27
N ASP A 18 12.28 -14.54 -38.02
CA ASP A 18 13.64 -14.70 -37.50
C ASP A 18 14.11 -13.45 -36.74
N TYR A 19 14.58 -13.65 -35.51
CA TYR A 19 15.24 -12.58 -34.76
C TYR A 19 16.71 -12.88 -34.43
N ALA A 20 17.12 -14.15 -34.58
CA ALA A 20 18.51 -14.56 -34.44
C ALA A 20 18.82 -15.73 -35.38
N GLY A 21 19.98 -15.68 -36.02
CA GLY A 21 20.56 -16.78 -36.79
C GLY A 21 21.85 -17.24 -36.14
N LEU A 22 21.97 -18.54 -35.91
CA LEU A 22 23.10 -19.20 -35.28
C LEU A 22 23.75 -20.14 -36.30
N VAL A 23 25.07 -20.12 -36.39
CA VAL A 23 25.85 -20.87 -37.38
C VAL A 23 26.75 -21.85 -36.65
N ASN A 24 26.98 -23.04 -37.23
CA ASN A 24 27.74 -24.13 -36.62
C ASN A 24 27.13 -24.62 -35.31
N PHE A 25 25.79 -24.68 -35.25
CA PHE A 25 25.06 -25.23 -34.11
C PHE A 25 24.63 -26.65 -34.44
N THR A 26 24.68 -27.52 -33.44
CA THR A 26 24.02 -28.84 -33.51
C THR A 26 22.52 -28.67 -33.31
N GLU A 27 21.75 -29.70 -33.68
CA GLU A 27 20.30 -29.72 -33.47
C GLU A 27 19.94 -29.54 -31.98
N GLU A 28 20.68 -30.20 -31.08
CA GLU A 28 20.44 -30.14 -29.64
C GLU A 28 20.71 -28.75 -29.08
N GLU A 29 21.83 -28.12 -29.45
CA GLU A 29 22.15 -26.75 -29.05
C GLU A 29 21.10 -25.76 -29.55
N CYS A 30 20.61 -25.95 -30.79
CA CYS A 30 19.54 -25.15 -31.36
C CYS A 30 18.25 -25.26 -30.54
N ARG A 31 17.84 -26.48 -30.19
CA ARG A 31 16.67 -26.77 -29.36
C ARG A 31 16.81 -26.15 -27.96
N ASN A 32 17.95 -26.36 -27.30
CA ASN A 32 18.22 -25.85 -25.96
C ASN A 32 18.29 -24.32 -25.92
N SER A 33 18.81 -23.68 -26.97
CA SER A 33 18.80 -22.21 -27.13
C SER A 33 17.38 -21.63 -27.12
N CYS A 34 16.37 -22.37 -27.61
CA CYS A 34 14.97 -21.96 -27.55
C CYS A 34 14.31 -22.23 -26.20
N LEU A 35 14.59 -23.39 -25.59
CA LEU A 35 14.05 -23.75 -24.28
C LEU A 35 14.46 -22.74 -23.21
N ASN A 36 15.70 -22.25 -23.29
CA ASN A 36 16.28 -21.28 -22.36
C ASN A 36 15.98 -19.81 -22.71
N ASP A 37 15.22 -19.53 -23.76
CA ASP A 37 14.83 -18.17 -24.16
C ASP A 37 13.32 -17.96 -24.00
N CYS A 38 12.95 -16.93 -23.24
CA CYS A 38 11.56 -16.57 -22.96
C CYS A 38 10.82 -16.04 -24.20
N PHE A 39 11.54 -15.46 -25.17
CA PHE A 39 10.96 -14.91 -26.39
C PHE A 39 10.92 -15.90 -27.55
N CYS A 40 11.58 -17.05 -27.40
CA CYS A 40 11.61 -18.08 -28.45
C CYS A 40 10.32 -18.90 -28.45
N ALA A 41 9.60 -18.87 -29.57
CA ALA A 41 8.44 -19.71 -29.82
C ALA A 41 8.77 -20.96 -30.62
N ALA A 42 9.74 -20.88 -31.52
CA ALA A 42 10.20 -22.01 -32.31
C ALA A 42 11.64 -21.80 -32.77
N VAL A 43 12.30 -22.90 -33.14
CA VAL A 43 13.56 -22.86 -33.91
C VAL A 43 13.44 -23.64 -35.19
N ILE A 44 14.13 -23.18 -36.23
CA ILE A 44 14.30 -23.92 -37.49
C ILE A 44 15.74 -24.39 -37.52
N PHE A 45 15.96 -25.69 -37.59
CA PHE A 45 17.29 -26.27 -37.72
C PHE A 45 17.44 -26.88 -39.11
N ASP A 46 18.48 -26.50 -39.84
CA ASP A 46 18.83 -27.12 -41.12
C ASP A 46 20.09 -27.95 -40.97
N SER A 47 19.93 -29.28 -41.07
CA SER A 47 21.02 -30.24 -40.90
C SER A 47 22.03 -30.21 -42.04
N GLY A 48 21.62 -29.80 -43.23
CA GLY A 48 22.48 -29.74 -44.42
C GLY A 48 23.52 -28.61 -44.33
N VAL A 49 23.18 -27.51 -43.66
CA VAL A 49 24.07 -26.33 -43.50
C VAL A 49 24.44 -26.02 -42.05
N GLN A 50 23.98 -26.81 -41.08
CA GLN A 50 24.22 -26.62 -39.64
C GLN A 50 23.86 -25.21 -39.17
N LYS A 51 22.71 -24.70 -39.63
CA LYS A 51 22.18 -23.38 -39.25
C LYS A 51 20.91 -23.53 -38.45
N CYS A 52 20.79 -22.67 -37.44
CA CYS A 52 19.66 -22.60 -36.55
C CYS A 52 19.08 -21.19 -36.57
N TRP A 53 17.77 -21.05 -36.72
CA TRP A 53 17.09 -19.76 -36.66
C TRP A 53 16.04 -19.74 -35.57
N LYS A 54 16.07 -18.70 -34.71
CA LYS A 54 15.10 -18.52 -33.63
C LYS A 54 13.94 -17.65 -34.10
N LYS A 55 12.72 -18.11 -33.83
CA LYS A 55 11.46 -17.45 -34.19
C LYS A 55 10.77 -16.89 -32.96
N LYS A 56 10.29 -15.65 -33.05
CA LYS A 56 9.48 -14.99 -32.02
C LYS A 56 7.97 -15.10 -32.34
N PRO A 57 7.07 -15.07 -31.35
CA PRO A 57 5.65 -14.92 -31.62
C PRO A 57 5.32 -13.57 -32.30
N PRO A 58 4.24 -13.51 -33.11
CA PRO A 58 3.46 -14.64 -33.61
C PRO A 58 4.21 -15.40 -34.73
N LEU A 59 4.05 -16.73 -34.76
CA LEU A 59 4.55 -17.56 -35.87
C LEU A 59 3.60 -17.40 -37.07
N CYS A 60 3.98 -16.55 -38.01
CA CYS A 60 3.18 -16.26 -39.21
C CYS A 60 3.74 -16.98 -40.44
N TYR A 61 2.88 -17.15 -41.45
CA TYR A 61 3.25 -17.68 -42.77
C TYR A 61 3.97 -19.03 -42.74
N GLY A 62 3.59 -19.93 -41.82
CA GLY A 62 4.16 -21.27 -41.78
C GLY A 62 3.98 -22.00 -43.11
N VAL A 63 5.09 -22.46 -43.69
CA VAL A 63 5.10 -23.24 -44.94
C VAL A 63 5.78 -24.57 -44.67
N GLN A 64 5.12 -25.65 -45.09
CA GLN A 64 5.69 -26.98 -45.12
C GLN A 64 5.87 -27.39 -46.59
N ASN A 65 7.13 -27.57 -47.01
CA ASN A 65 7.44 -27.93 -48.39
C ASN A 65 8.80 -28.63 -48.47
N ILE A 66 8.78 -29.92 -48.81
CA ILE A 66 9.99 -30.76 -48.91
C ILE A 66 10.97 -30.29 -49.99
N THR A 67 10.49 -29.73 -51.10
CA THR A 67 11.36 -29.25 -52.18
C THR A 67 12.09 -27.96 -51.80
N MET A 68 11.46 -27.12 -50.98
CA MET A 68 12.02 -25.84 -50.54
C MET A 68 12.87 -25.99 -49.28
N PHE A 69 12.55 -26.95 -48.42
CA PHE A 69 13.17 -27.17 -47.12
C PHE A 69 13.51 -28.65 -46.89
N PRO A 70 14.36 -29.27 -47.73
CA PRO A 70 14.58 -30.73 -47.71
C PRO A 70 15.23 -31.22 -46.40
N THR A 71 16.07 -30.39 -45.79
CA THR A 71 16.87 -30.72 -44.59
C THR A 71 16.48 -29.89 -43.37
N SER A 72 15.45 -29.04 -43.47
CA SER A 72 15.05 -28.15 -42.38
C SER A 72 13.95 -28.77 -41.52
N THR A 73 14.11 -28.73 -40.20
CA THR A 73 13.12 -29.15 -39.20
C THR A 73 12.76 -27.97 -38.30
N ALA A 74 11.46 -27.69 -38.16
CA ALA A 74 10.96 -26.73 -37.18
C ALA A 74 10.70 -27.43 -35.84
N TRP A 75 11.12 -26.83 -34.73
CA TRP A 75 10.81 -27.29 -33.37
C TRP A 75 10.02 -26.20 -32.65
N LEU A 76 8.76 -26.47 -32.33
CA LEU A 76 7.86 -25.54 -31.66
C LEU A 76 7.84 -25.76 -30.15
N LYS A 77 7.99 -24.68 -29.38
CA LYS A 77 7.94 -24.69 -27.92
C LYS A 77 6.47 -24.70 -27.46
N VAL A 78 6.04 -25.82 -26.90
CA VAL A 78 4.67 -26.03 -26.42
C VAL A 78 4.71 -26.29 -24.91
N GLY A 79 3.76 -25.74 -24.16
CA GLY A 79 3.62 -26.05 -22.74
C GLY A 79 3.08 -27.47 -22.54
N GLU A 80 3.69 -28.23 -21.63
CA GLU A 80 3.17 -29.54 -21.26
C GLU A 80 1.87 -29.36 -20.48
N SER A 81 0.76 -29.69 -21.13
CA SER A 81 -0.50 -29.85 -20.42
C SER A 81 -0.48 -31.24 -19.82
N SER A 82 -0.26 -31.35 -18.51
CA SER A 82 -0.51 -32.61 -17.79
C SER A 82 -1.97 -33.01 -18.06
N THR A 83 -2.19 -33.94 -18.98
CA THR A 83 -3.49 -34.54 -19.28
C THR A 83 -3.90 -35.43 -18.11
N THR A 84 -4.27 -34.80 -17.00
CA THR A 84 -5.43 -35.30 -16.27
C THR A 84 -6.65 -34.96 -17.14
N PRO A 85 -7.63 -35.87 -17.31
CA PRO A 85 -8.87 -35.53 -17.98
C PRO A 85 -9.55 -34.43 -17.17
N LYS A 86 -9.34 -33.17 -17.55
CA LYS A 86 -10.06 -32.04 -17.01
C LYS A 86 -11.52 -32.25 -17.40
N GLN A 87 -12.34 -32.69 -16.44
CA GLN A 87 -13.78 -32.46 -16.49
C GLN A 87 -13.99 -31.01 -16.93
N LYS A 88 -14.74 -30.80 -18.01
CA LYS A 88 -15.14 -29.47 -18.47
C LYS A 88 -15.66 -28.71 -17.23
N PRO A 89 -15.03 -27.60 -16.81
CA PRO A 89 -15.60 -26.81 -15.74
C PRO A 89 -16.97 -26.36 -16.22
N LYS A 90 -18.03 -26.72 -15.49
CA LYS A 90 -19.38 -26.22 -15.72
C LYS A 90 -19.27 -24.69 -15.81
N GLN A 91 -19.71 -24.10 -16.93
CA GLN A 91 -19.64 -22.66 -17.22
C GLN A 91 -20.12 -21.77 -16.05
N HIS A 92 -21.00 -22.30 -15.20
CA HIS A 92 -21.52 -21.62 -14.02
C HIS A 92 -20.46 -21.28 -12.96
N THR A 93 -19.37 -22.06 -12.85
CA THR A 93 -18.32 -21.83 -11.85
C THR A 93 -17.37 -20.69 -12.27
N VAL A 94 -17.08 -20.53 -13.56
CA VAL A 94 -16.21 -19.46 -14.06
C VAL A 94 -16.91 -18.09 -13.94
N LEU A 95 -18.21 -18.03 -14.23
CA LEU A 95 -19.00 -16.82 -14.02
C LEU A 95 -19.10 -16.43 -12.54
N SER A 96 -19.28 -17.41 -11.65
CA SER A 96 -19.32 -17.17 -10.20
C SER A 96 -17.98 -16.72 -9.61
N VAL A 97 -16.86 -17.21 -10.13
CA VAL A 97 -15.51 -16.80 -9.69
C VAL A 97 -15.16 -15.39 -10.18
N LEU A 98 -15.57 -15.03 -11.40
CA LEU A 98 -15.37 -13.67 -11.93
C LEU A 98 -16.24 -12.64 -11.18
N LEU A 99 -17.49 -12.98 -10.87
CA LEU A 99 -18.36 -12.12 -10.07
C LEU A 99 -17.87 -12.02 -8.62
N GLY A 100 -17.45 -13.14 -8.01
CA GLY A 100 -16.92 -13.17 -6.65
C GLY A 100 -15.63 -12.36 -6.49
N THR A 101 -14.65 -12.54 -7.36
CA THR A 101 -13.38 -11.80 -7.29
C THR A 101 -13.57 -10.29 -7.49
N SER A 102 -14.49 -9.89 -8.38
CA SER A 102 -14.84 -8.47 -8.54
C SER A 102 -15.51 -7.89 -7.29
N ALA A 103 -16.38 -8.65 -6.61
CA ALA A 103 -17.04 -8.21 -5.38
C ALA A 103 -16.06 -8.02 -4.22
N PHE A 104 -15.10 -8.94 -4.04
CA PHE A 104 -14.07 -8.79 -3.02
C PHE A 104 -13.17 -7.58 -3.30
N ALA A 105 -12.69 -7.42 -4.53
CA ALA A 105 -11.85 -6.27 -4.91
C ALA A 105 -12.58 -4.93 -4.69
N ASN A 106 -13.84 -4.83 -5.11
CA ASN A 106 -14.67 -3.65 -4.89
C ASN A 106 -14.97 -3.41 -3.40
N PHE A 107 -15.21 -4.46 -2.61
CA PHE A 107 -15.41 -4.34 -1.17
C PHE A 107 -14.16 -3.82 -0.45
N PHE A 108 -12.97 -4.35 -0.78
CA PHE A 108 -11.71 -3.85 -0.25
C PHE A 108 -11.46 -2.40 -0.65
N LEU A 109 -11.77 -2.03 -1.89
CA LEU A 109 -11.59 -0.67 -2.39
C LEU A 109 -12.54 0.33 -1.71
N ILE A 110 -13.82 -0.02 -1.55
CA ILE A 110 -14.80 0.78 -0.81
C ILE A 110 -14.43 0.88 0.67
N SER A 111 -13.99 -0.22 1.29
CA SER A 111 -13.54 -0.25 2.68
C SER A 111 -12.30 0.64 2.88
N ALA A 112 -11.31 0.58 1.99
CA ALA A 112 -10.12 1.42 2.05
C ALA A 112 -10.45 2.91 1.86
N ILE A 113 -11.36 3.25 0.94
CA ILE A 113 -11.84 4.62 0.77
C ILE A 113 -12.60 5.08 2.02
N GLY A 114 -13.52 4.25 2.55
CA GLY A 114 -14.26 4.54 3.77
C GLY A 114 -13.35 4.75 4.98
N PHE A 115 -12.34 3.89 5.15
CA PHE A 115 -11.34 4.01 6.19
C PHE A 115 -10.47 5.26 6.00
N GLY A 116 -10.03 5.55 4.77
CA GLY A 116 -9.30 6.78 4.44
C GLY A 116 -10.13 8.04 4.73
N VAL A 117 -11.41 8.03 4.37
CA VAL A 117 -12.37 9.09 4.68
C VAL A 117 -12.61 9.21 6.17
N ILE A 118 -12.73 8.12 6.92
CA ILE A 118 -12.81 8.12 8.39
C ILE A 118 -11.52 8.69 9.00
N LEU A 119 -10.34 8.30 8.51
CA LEU A 119 -9.07 8.86 8.97
C LEU A 119 -8.96 10.34 8.63
N ILE A 120 -9.45 10.79 7.47
CA ILE A 120 -9.53 12.21 7.12
C ILE A 120 -10.54 12.92 8.02
N TYR A 121 -11.70 12.34 8.33
CA TYR A 121 -12.68 12.92 9.26
C TYR A 121 -12.21 12.90 10.70
N ARG A 122 -11.42 11.91 11.12
CA ARG A 122 -10.77 11.87 12.43
C ARG A 122 -9.59 12.81 12.47
N LYS A 123 -8.81 12.98 11.41
CA LYS A 123 -7.76 14.00 11.30
C LYS A 123 -8.35 15.40 11.16
N LYS A 124 -9.50 15.56 10.51
CA LYS A 124 -10.26 16.81 10.42
C LYS A 124 -11.06 17.06 11.70
N GLY A 125 -11.41 16.03 12.46
CA GLY A 125 -11.99 16.07 13.80
C GLY A 125 -10.95 16.42 14.85
N PHE A 126 -9.75 15.86 14.72
CA PHE A 126 -8.56 16.21 15.49
C PHE A 126 -8.07 17.62 15.13
N LYS A 127 -8.06 17.99 13.82
CA LYS A 127 -7.90 19.38 13.37
C LYS A 127 -9.13 20.26 13.62
N ARG A 128 -10.28 19.74 14.06
CA ARG A 128 -11.46 20.55 14.50
C ARG A 128 -11.44 20.73 16.01
N LEU A 129 -10.86 19.81 16.76
CA LEU A 129 -10.35 20.06 18.11
C LEU A 129 -9.23 21.10 18.10
N ASP A 130 -8.55 21.27 16.96
CA ASP A 130 -7.49 22.26 16.74
C ASP A 130 -7.85 23.34 15.68
N GLY A 131 -9.15 23.58 15.43
CA GLY A 131 -9.59 24.34 14.26
C GLY A 131 -10.95 25.01 14.36
N GLY A 132 -11.28 25.53 15.55
CA GLY A 132 -12.07 26.75 15.67
C GLY A 132 -11.16 27.97 15.52
N LYS A 133 -10.54 28.17 14.34
CA LYS A 133 -9.84 29.42 14.01
C LYS A 133 -10.85 30.52 13.72
N ASN A 134 -11.46 31.05 14.77
CA ASN A 134 -11.96 32.42 14.77
C ASN A 134 -10.89 33.28 15.46
N GLY A 135 -10.06 33.94 14.65
CA GLY A 135 -9.56 35.30 14.89
C GLY A 135 -8.80 35.73 16.16
N THR A 136 -8.67 34.96 17.26
CA THR A 136 -8.15 35.53 18.53
C THR A 136 -7.14 34.69 19.30
N LEU A 137 -6.79 33.47 18.86
CA LEU A 137 -5.92 32.56 19.65
C LEU A 137 -4.47 32.48 19.17
N ARG A 138 -4.12 33.25 18.14
CA ARG A 138 -2.75 33.31 17.58
C ARG A 138 -1.79 34.16 18.45
N GLU A 139 -2.26 34.66 19.59
CA GLU A 139 -1.51 35.51 20.53
C GLU A 139 -0.98 34.74 21.77
N TYR A 140 -1.30 33.45 21.92
CA TYR A 140 -0.83 32.61 23.04
C TYR A 140 0.38 31.75 22.65
N SER A 141 1.48 32.39 22.26
CA SER A 141 2.60 31.72 21.58
C SER A 141 3.42 30.72 22.42
N ASN A 142 3.17 30.58 23.74
CA ASN A 142 4.02 29.78 24.65
C ASN A 142 3.26 28.75 25.54
N VAL A 143 1.95 28.59 25.39
CA VAL A 143 1.13 27.73 26.28
C VAL A 143 0.44 26.63 25.45
N THR A 144 0.49 25.38 25.91
CA THR A 144 -0.05 24.22 25.18
C THR A 144 -1.54 24.07 25.46
N CYS A 145 -2.40 24.02 24.44
CA CYS A 145 -3.82 23.76 24.66
C CYS A 145 -4.08 22.26 24.91
N PHE A 146 -4.71 21.93 26.04
CA PHE A 146 -5.17 20.56 26.35
C PHE A 146 -6.69 20.46 26.21
N SER A 147 -7.16 19.39 25.59
CA SER A 147 -8.58 19.07 25.57
C SER A 147 -9.07 18.64 26.96
N TYR A 148 -10.37 18.81 27.22
CA TYR A 148 -10.98 18.36 28.46
C TYR A 148 -10.76 16.84 28.69
N GLN A 149 -10.78 16.04 27.62
CA GLN A 149 -10.57 14.61 27.72
C GLN A 149 -9.13 14.27 28.17
N GLU A 150 -8.12 14.95 27.61
CA GLU A 150 -6.73 14.77 28.04
C GLU A 150 -6.54 15.14 29.52
N LEU A 151 -7.16 16.24 29.97
CA LEU A 151 -7.12 16.63 31.39
C LEU A 151 -7.87 15.63 32.29
N LYS A 152 -8.99 15.08 31.82
CA LYS A 152 -9.76 14.04 32.53
C LYS A 152 -8.92 12.76 32.68
N GLU A 153 -8.25 12.33 31.61
CA GLU A 153 -7.37 11.15 31.63
C GLU A 153 -6.14 11.38 32.51
N ALA A 154 -5.50 12.54 32.39
CA ALA A 154 -4.32 12.91 33.18
C ALA A 154 -4.60 12.93 34.69
N THR A 155 -5.82 13.31 35.09
CA THR A 155 -6.25 13.41 36.51
C THR A 155 -6.99 12.18 37.02
N ASN A 156 -7.05 11.11 36.22
CA ASN A 156 -7.83 9.90 36.53
C ASN A 156 -9.27 10.24 36.93
N GLU A 157 -9.95 11.00 36.07
CA GLU A 157 -11.31 11.52 36.27
C GLU A 157 -11.46 12.51 37.42
N PHE A 158 -10.47 13.38 37.64
CA PHE A 158 -10.47 14.39 38.71
C PHE A 158 -10.61 13.77 40.11
N LYS A 159 -9.93 12.64 40.35
CA LYS A 159 -10.09 11.83 41.56
C LYS A 159 -9.37 12.38 42.79
N GLU A 160 -8.15 12.89 42.62
CA GLU A 160 -7.30 13.34 43.74
C GLU A 160 -7.26 14.88 43.78
N GLU A 161 -8.06 15.48 44.67
CA GLU A 161 -8.04 16.90 44.97
C GLU A 161 -6.80 17.23 45.83
N VAL A 162 -6.00 18.19 45.38
CA VAL A 162 -4.81 18.68 46.08
C VAL A 162 -5.03 20.06 46.71
N GLY A 163 -6.12 20.75 46.35
CA GLY A 163 -6.50 22.01 46.96
C GLY A 163 -7.76 22.61 46.35
N ARG A 164 -8.36 23.56 47.06
CA ARG A 164 -9.57 24.28 46.65
C ARG A 164 -9.47 25.73 47.07
N GLY A 165 -9.85 26.62 46.15
CA GLY A 165 -9.87 28.05 46.39
C GLY A 165 -11.14 28.70 45.84
N ALA A 166 -11.22 30.02 45.95
CA ALA A 166 -12.38 30.80 45.49
C ALA A 166 -12.66 30.66 43.98
N PHE A 167 -11.64 30.28 43.20
CA PHE A 167 -11.71 30.20 41.74
C PHE A 167 -11.84 28.77 41.22
N GLY A 168 -11.93 27.75 42.09
CA GLY A 168 -12.10 26.37 41.69
C GLY A 168 -11.24 25.38 42.46
N VAL A 169 -11.16 24.17 41.91
CA VAL A 169 -10.55 22.99 42.54
C VAL A 169 -9.30 22.58 41.77
N VAL A 170 -8.24 22.24 42.48
CA VAL A 170 -6.98 21.77 41.91
C VAL A 170 -6.86 20.28 42.11
N TYR A 171 -6.62 19.55 41.02
CA TYR A 171 -6.45 18.11 41.00
C TYR A 171 -5.03 17.73 40.62
N LYS A 172 -4.54 16.63 41.17
CA LYS A 172 -3.27 16.04 40.73
C LYS A 172 -3.45 15.36 39.38
N GLY A 173 -2.50 15.55 38.49
CA GLY A 173 -2.47 14.84 37.22
C GLY A 173 -1.07 14.42 36.79
N VAL A 174 -1.02 13.58 35.76
CA VAL A 174 0.22 13.15 35.11
C VAL A 174 0.04 13.22 33.60
N ILE A 175 0.94 13.92 32.92
CA ILE A 175 0.95 14.06 31.45
C ILE A 175 2.13 13.24 30.89
N GLY A 176 1.86 12.49 29.80
CA GLY A 176 2.84 11.67 29.07
C GLY A 176 2.68 10.15 29.27
N THR A 177 2.60 9.41 28.16
CA THR A 177 2.52 7.93 28.15
C THR A 177 3.94 7.33 28.11
N GLY A 178 4.69 7.40 29.20
CA GLY A 178 6.05 6.87 29.27
C GLY A 178 6.93 7.53 30.33
N GLN A 179 8.22 7.20 30.37
CA GLN A 179 9.21 7.99 31.11
C GLN A 179 9.83 9.04 30.17
N PRO A 180 10.00 10.31 30.62
CA PRO A 180 9.67 10.84 31.94
C PRO A 180 8.18 11.24 32.06
N ARG A 181 7.57 10.91 33.22
CA ARG A 181 6.22 11.35 33.58
C ARG A 181 6.28 12.77 34.15
N ILE A 182 5.43 13.67 33.67
CA ILE A 182 5.35 15.04 34.20
C ILE A 182 4.16 15.12 35.15
N PHE A 183 4.42 15.36 36.43
CA PHE A 183 3.37 15.62 37.41
C PHE A 183 2.86 17.06 37.25
N VAL A 184 1.55 17.22 37.23
CA VAL A 184 0.89 18.51 37.02
C VAL A 184 -0.22 18.75 38.05
N ALA A 185 -0.56 20.02 38.23
CA ALA A 185 -1.73 20.44 38.98
C ALA A 185 -2.76 21.01 37.99
N VAL A 186 -3.93 20.38 37.90
CA VAL A 186 -5.01 20.78 36.98
C VAL A 186 -6.07 21.54 37.77
N LYS A 187 -6.16 22.86 37.55
CA LYS A 187 -7.16 23.72 38.19
C LYS A 187 -8.43 23.75 37.34
N LYS A 188 -9.51 23.16 37.87
CA LYS A 188 -10.86 23.18 37.29
C LYS A 188 -11.64 24.36 37.89
N LEU A 189 -12.06 25.29 37.04
CA LEU A 189 -12.81 26.48 37.45
C LEU A 189 -14.30 26.15 37.67
N ASP A 190 -14.91 26.72 38.71
CA ASP A 190 -16.30 26.42 39.12
C ASP A 190 -17.38 27.24 38.37
N ARG A 191 -17.01 28.34 37.70
CA ARG A 191 -17.96 29.28 37.07
C ARG A 191 -17.74 29.39 35.56
N ILE A 192 -18.78 29.07 34.78
CA ILE A 192 -18.86 29.36 33.34
C ILE A 192 -19.86 30.50 33.18
N SER A 193 -19.39 31.74 33.33
CA SER A 193 -20.12 32.94 32.90
C SER A 193 -19.36 33.59 31.75
N ASN A 194 -20.04 34.34 30.88
CA ASN A 194 -19.39 35.07 29.78
C ASN A 194 -18.29 36.03 30.27
N SER A 195 -18.36 36.48 31.53
CA SER A 195 -17.30 37.27 32.18
C SER A 195 -16.10 36.42 32.62
N ALA A 196 -16.32 35.19 33.10
CA ALA A 196 -15.29 34.27 33.55
C ALA A 196 -14.37 33.83 32.39
N ASP A 197 -14.90 33.70 31.18
CA ASP A 197 -14.10 33.41 29.98
C ASP A 197 -13.06 34.50 29.66
N LYS A 198 -13.40 35.77 29.92
CA LYS A 198 -12.50 36.90 29.70
C LYS A 198 -11.42 36.96 30.79
N GLU A 199 -11.79 36.72 32.05
CA GLU A 199 -10.87 36.66 33.18
C GLU A 199 -9.88 35.49 33.01
N PHE A 200 -10.38 34.31 32.65
CA PHE A 200 -9.56 33.14 32.35
C PHE A 200 -8.56 33.40 31.22
N LYS A 201 -9.02 33.96 30.09
CA LYS A 201 -8.16 34.32 28.96
C LYS A 201 -7.08 35.33 29.35
N THR A 202 -7.40 36.25 30.25
CA THR A 202 -6.46 37.26 30.75
C THR A 202 -5.42 36.63 31.67
N GLU A 203 -5.86 35.79 32.63
CA GLU A 203 -4.98 35.08 33.56
C GLU A 203 -4.02 34.14 32.82
N VAL A 204 -4.53 33.35 31.87
CA VAL A 204 -3.70 32.48 31.01
C VAL A 204 -2.69 33.29 30.20
N ASN A 205 -3.06 34.47 29.70
CA ASN A 205 -2.13 35.33 28.96
C ASN A 205 -0.99 35.86 29.85
N VAL A 206 -1.33 36.37 31.03
CA VAL A 206 -0.37 36.97 31.96
C VAL A 206 0.57 35.91 32.54
N ILE A 207 0.02 34.79 33.02
CA ILE A 207 0.83 33.73 33.63
C ILE A 207 1.60 32.95 32.55
N GLY A 208 1.00 32.73 31.38
CA GLY A 208 1.63 32.02 30.26
C GLY A 208 2.89 32.68 29.71
N GLN A 209 3.02 34.00 29.86
CA GLN A 209 4.21 34.76 29.46
C GLN A 209 5.24 34.92 30.59
N THR A 210 4.91 34.53 31.81
CA THR A 210 5.79 34.71 32.96
C THR A 210 6.66 33.49 33.19
N HIS A 211 7.99 33.66 33.07
CA HIS A 211 8.96 32.63 33.39
C HIS A 211 9.91 33.12 34.49
N HIS A 212 9.63 32.76 35.73
CA HIS A 212 10.42 33.19 36.89
C HIS A 212 10.62 32.04 37.87
N LYS A 213 11.83 31.93 38.45
CA LYS A 213 12.23 30.83 39.35
C LYS A 213 11.36 30.67 40.61
N ASN A 214 10.67 31.73 41.02
CA ASN A 214 9.81 31.76 42.21
C ASN A 214 8.30 31.73 41.86
N LEU A 215 7.94 31.56 40.59
CA LEU A 215 6.54 31.50 40.15
C LEU A 215 6.24 30.16 39.51
N VAL A 216 5.02 29.67 39.73
CA VAL A 216 4.55 28.43 39.11
C VAL A 216 4.43 28.66 37.61
N ARG A 217 5.05 27.78 36.81
CA ARG A 217 4.98 27.83 35.36
C ARG A 217 3.66 27.24 34.88
N LEU A 218 2.92 27.98 34.07
CA LEU A 218 1.78 27.46 33.32
C LEU A 218 2.30 26.64 32.12
N ILE A 219 1.85 25.40 32.01
CA ILE A 219 2.21 24.48 30.91
C ILE A 219 1.15 24.56 29.80
N GLY A 220 -0.11 24.69 30.20
CA GLY A 220 -1.30 24.65 29.37
C GLY A 220 -2.53 25.15 30.08
#